data_AF-A0A2A3AEE1-F1
#
_entry.id   AF-A0A2A3AEE1-F1
#
_cell.length_a   1.000
_cell.length_b   1.000
_cell.length_c   1.000
_cell.angle_alpha   90.00
_cell.angle_beta   90.00
_cell.angle_gamma   90.00
#
_symmetry.space_group_name_H-M   'P 1'
#
loop_
_entity.id
_entity.type
_entity.pdbx_description
1 polymer ?
#
loop_
_entity_poly.entity_id
_entity_poly.type
_entity_poly.pdbx_seq_one_letter_code
_entity_poly.pdbx_strand_id
1 'polypeptide(L)' 'MSAESNASSHALAFSWWRGCSELSDEEARLHDLLALHRATVELIREQRDLLRYYDSDEELGISSDP' A
#
# COMPACT_ATOMS: atom_id res chain seq x y z
N MET A 1 -19.87 -0.85 -10.37
CA MET A 1 -18.42 -0.59 -10.21
C MET A 1 -17.81 -1.78 -9.50
N SER A 2 -16.72 -2.34 -10.03
CA SER A 2 -15.94 -3.39 -9.36
C SER A 2 -14.81 -2.77 -8.52
N ALA A 3 -14.29 -3.52 -7.54
CA ALA A 3 -13.12 -3.11 -6.77
C ALA A 3 -11.92 -2.81 -7.69
N GLU A 4 -11.74 -3.61 -8.74
CA GLU A 4 -10.72 -3.41 -9.77
C GLU A 4 -10.90 -2.08 -10.52
N SER A 5 -12.11 -1.78 -11.01
CA SER A 5 -12.37 -0.51 -11.71
C SER A 5 -12.14 0.71 -10.80
N ASN A 6 -12.43 0.57 -9.51
CA ASN A 6 -12.24 1.65 -8.55
C ASN A 6 -10.75 1.86 -8.25
N ALA A 7 -10.01 0.76 -8.00
CA ALA A 7 -8.57 0.80 -7.78
C ALA A 7 -7.82 1.38 -9.00
N SER A 8 -8.20 0.97 -10.20
CA SER A 8 -7.66 1.51 -11.45
C SER A 8 -7.92 3.02 -11.57
N SER A 9 -9.15 3.46 -11.28
CA SER A 9 -9.49 4.88 -11.33
C SER A 9 -8.69 5.71 -10.32
N HIS A 10 -8.51 5.22 -9.08
CA HIS A 10 -7.69 5.87 -8.07
C HIS A 10 -6.22 5.94 -8.45
N ALA A 11 -5.65 4.85 -9.01
CA ALA A 11 -4.26 4.83 -9.45
C ALA A 11 -4.01 5.81 -10.60
N LEU A 12 -4.94 5.93 -11.55
CA LEU A 12 -4.83 6.85 -12.67
C LEU A 12 -5.03 8.32 -12.29
N ALA A 13 -5.73 8.58 -11.18
CA ALA A 13 -5.94 9.91 -10.62
C ALA A 13 -4.78 10.37 -9.72
N PHE A 14 -3.95 9.44 -9.23
CA PHE A 14 -2.78 9.76 -8.41
C PHE A 14 -1.78 10.58 -9.23
N SER A 15 -1.38 11.73 -8.70
CA SER A 15 -0.40 12.58 -9.35
C SER A 15 0.43 13.35 -8.33
N TRP A 16 1.64 12.89 -8.08
CA TRP A 16 2.58 13.49 -7.12
C TRP A 16 3.57 14.40 -7.85
N TRP A 17 4.05 13.98 -9.03
CA TRP A 17 5.06 14.68 -9.81
C TRP A 17 4.51 15.63 -10.87
N ARG A 18 3.19 15.86 -10.89
CA ARG A 18 2.55 16.76 -11.87
C ARG A 18 3.09 18.19 -11.70
N GLY A 19 3.72 18.72 -12.76
CA GLY A 19 4.36 20.03 -12.76
C GLY A 19 5.89 20.00 -12.64
N CYS A 20 6.52 18.82 -12.63
CA CYS A 20 7.97 18.71 -12.74
C CYS A 20 8.44 19.15 -14.14
N SER A 21 9.19 20.26 -14.23
CA SER A 21 9.69 20.79 -15.50
C SER A 21 10.79 19.96 -16.15
N GLU A 22 11.34 18.98 -15.42
CA GLU A 22 12.43 18.11 -15.88
C GLU A 22 11.93 16.83 -16.56
N LEU A 23 10.63 16.52 -16.44
CA LEU A 23 10.04 15.30 -16.96
C LEU A 23 8.90 15.64 -17.92
N SER A 24 8.75 14.83 -18.96
CA SER A 24 7.52 14.80 -19.74
C SER A 24 6.34 14.34 -18.88
N ASP A 25 5.12 14.64 -19.32
CA ASP A 25 3.90 14.19 -18.62
C ASP A 25 3.82 12.65 -18.49
N GLU A 26 4.34 11.92 -19.47
CA GLU A 26 4.36 10.46 -19.46
C GLU A 26 5.39 9.91 -18.47
N GLU A 27 6.58 10.51 -18.41
CA GLU A 27 7.60 10.16 -17.40
C GLU A 27 7.08 10.48 -16.00
N ALA A 28 6.52 11.67 -15.77
CA ALA A 28 5.92 12.03 -14.49
C ALA A 28 4.82 11.04 -14.07
N ARG A 29 3.96 10.64 -15.01
CA ARG A 29 2.92 9.62 -14.76
C ARG A 29 3.51 8.25 -14.44
N LEU A 30 4.56 7.81 -15.12
CA LEU A 30 5.23 6.56 -14.81
C LEU A 30 5.87 6.59 -13.41
N HIS A 31 6.52 7.70 -13.07
CA HIS A 31 7.10 7.91 -11.74
C HIS A 31 6.04 7.88 -10.63
N ASP A 32 4.89 8.51 -10.86
CA ASP A 32 3.74 8.47 -9.96
C ASP A 32 3.23 7.04 -9.74
N LEU A 33 3.07 6.25 -10.81
CA LEU A 33 2.64 4.85 -10.70
C LEU A 33 3.65 3.98 -9.95
N LEU A 34 4.96 4.18 -10.19
CA LEU A 34 6.02 3.46 -9.48
C LEU A 34 6.05 3.82 -7.99
N ALA A 35 5.88 5.11 -7.66
CA ALA A 35 5.81 5.56 -6.28
C ALA A 35 4.59 4.96 -5.55
N LEU A 36 3.42 5.00 -6.20
CA LEU A 36 2.19 4.42 -5.66
C LEU A 36 2.33 2.90 -5.43
N HIS A 37 2.95 2.18 -6.39
CA HIS A 37 3.20 0.75 -6.25
C HIS A 37 4.08 0.45 -5.04
N ARG A 38 5.20 1.17 -4.88
CA ARG A 38 6.10 1.00 -3.73
C ARG A 38 5.39 1.25 -2.40
N ALA A 39 4.65 2.36 -2.29
CA ALA A 39 3.89 2.68 -1.08
C ALA A 39 2.84 1.61 -0.76
N THR A 40 2.14 1.10 -1.77
CA THR A 40 1.15 0.03 -1.60
C THR A 40 1.80 -1.27 -1.12
N VAL A 41 2.96 -1.63 -1.66
CA VAL A 41 3.71 -2.83 -1.24
C VAL A 41 4.14 -2.73 0.23
N GLU A 42 4.69 -1.58 0.64
CA GLU A 42 5.08 -1.38 2.04
C GLU A 42 3.88 -1.39 2.98
N LEU A 43 2.77 -0.73 2.60
CA LEU A 43 1.54 -0.78 3.40
C LEU A 43 1.02 -2.22 3.58
N ILE A 44 1.04 -3.03 2.52
CA ILE A 44 0.64 -4.45 2.62
C ILE A 44 1.56 -5.21 3.58
N ARG A 45 2.87 -4.93 3.57
CA ARG A 45 3.83 -5.53 4.51
C ARG A 45 3.52 -5.13 5.94
N GLU A 46 3.36 -3.84 6.21
CA GLU A 46 3.02 -3.31 7.53
C GLU A 46 1.72 -3.90 8.08
N GLN A 47 0.68 -4.02 7.24
CA GLN A 47 -0.59 -4.63 7.66
C GLN A 47 -0.43 -6.13 7.96
N ARG A 48 0.39 -6.85 7.20
CA ARG A 48 0.69 -8.26 7.47
C ARG A 48 1.49 -8.44 8.76
N ASP A 49 2.48 -7.59 9.00
CA ASP A 49 3.29 -7.62 10.22
C ASP A 49 2.45 -7.28 11.44
N LEU A 50 1.53 -6.32 11.32
CA LEU A 50 0.56 -5.97 12.36
C LEU A 50 -0.38 -7.14 12.69
N LEU A 51 -0.93 -7.81 11.67
CA LEU A 51 -1.78 -8.99 11.89
C LEU A 51 -1.01 -10.11 12.58
N ARG A 52 0.23 -10.38 12.14
CA ARG A 52 1.11 -11.37 12.77
C ARG A 52 1.39 -11.05 14.24
N TYR A 53 1.59 -9.77 14.57
CA TYR A 53 1.81 -9.33 15.94
C TYR A 53 0.62 -9.70 16.84
N TYR A 54 -0.61 -9.49 16.37
CA TYR A 54 -1.81 -9.86 17.13
C TYR A 54 -2.02 -11.38 17.22
N ASP A 55 -1.73 -12.14 16.15
CA ASP A 55 -1.78 -13.62 16.20
C ASP A 55 -0.77 -14.19 17.22
N SER A 56 0.40 -13.57 17.38
CA SER A 56 1.40 -14.02 18.36
C SER A 56 1.09 -13.66 19.81
N ASP A 57 0.31 -12.60 20.05
CA ASP A 57 -0.07 -12.19 21.40
C ASP A 57 -1.25 -13.03 21.96
N GLU A 58 -2.10 -13.63 21.09
CA GLU A 58 -3.18 -14.53 21.53
C GLU A 58 -2.68 -15.91 22.03
N GLU A 59 -1.44 -16.33 21.70
CA GLU A 59 -0.87 -17.60 22.19
C GLU A 59 -0.33 -17.55 23.64
N LEU A 60 -0.33 -16.40 24.32
CA LEU A 60 0.20 -16.27 25.69
C LEU A 60 -0.88 -16.19 26.79
N GLY A 61 -2.16 -16.40 26.43
CA GLY A 61 -3.30 -16.31 27.34
C GLY A 61 -3.83 -17.63 27.93
N ILE A 62 -3.27 -18.80 27.59
CA ILE A 62 -3.66 -20.06 28.24
C ILE A 62 -2.78 -20.25 29.48
N SER A 63 -3.24 -19.62 30.56
CA SER A 63 -2.94 -19.99 31.94
C SER A 63 -2.96 -21.51 32.09
N SER A 64 -1.77 -22.12 32.11
CA SER A 64 -1.57 -23.44 32.67
C SER A 64 -1.65 -23.30 34.18
N ASP A 65 -2.87 -23.27 34.72
CA ASP A 65 -3.06 -23.46 36.16
C ASP A 65 -3.02 -24.98 36.46
N PRO A 66 -2.44 -25.35 37.62
CA PRO A 66 -1.81 -26.64 37.88
C PRO A 66 -2.75 -27.84 38.09
#